data_AF-A0A7W3JKU0-F1
#
_entry.id   AF-A0A7W3JKU0-F1
#
_cell.length_a   1.000
_cell.length_b   1.000
_cell.length_c   1.000
_cell.angle_alpha   90.00
_cell.angle_beta   90.00
_cell.angle_gamma   90.00
#
_symmetry.space_group_name_H-M   'P 1'
#
loop_
_entity.id
_entity.type
_entity.pdbx_description
1 polymer ?
#
loop_
_entity_poly.entity_id
_entity_poly.type
_entity_poly.pdbx_seq_one_letter_code
_entity_poly.pdbx_strand_id
1 'polypeptide(L)'
;MSAEPTTATTDAAAERHPAWSAALDDLERGIDDAERTLTSMEPESAPSTAAARWTPPTGLGPLPVELSTRASSVLARQQAVAERLHTARSAVLQHLGAVRTVERSHEPDRPVYLDALG
;
A
#
# COMPACT_ATOMS: atom_id res chain seq x y z
N MET A 1 -22.48 14.14 -27.27
CA MET A 1 -22.54 13.05 -26.27
C MET A 1 -22.20 13.69 -24.93
N SER A 2 -23.23 14.09 -24.19
CA SER A 2 -23.14 14.94 -23.00
C SER A 2 -23.01 14.07 -21.75
N ALA A 3 -21.98 14.29 -20.94
CA ALA A 3 -21.83 13.66 -19.64
C ALA A 3 -20.97 14.51 -18.69
N GLU A 4 -21.45 15.68 -18.26
CA GLU A 4 -20.81 16.42 -17.13
C GLU A 4 -21.81 17.21 -16.25
N PRO A 5 -22.62 16.53 -15.41
CA PRO A 5 -23.09 17.16 -14.16
C PRO A 5 -22.70 16.41 -12.88
N THR A 6 -21.97 15.29 -12.95
CA THR A 6 -21.70 14.42 -11.79
C THR A 6 -20.66 15.01 -10.82
N THR A 7 -19.64 15.70 -11.33
CA THR A 7 -18.58 16.33 -10.51
C THR A 7 -19.14 17.44 -9.63
N ALA A 8 -19.95 18.35 -10.19
CA ALA A 8 -20.59 19.44 -9.44
C ALA A 8 -21.53 18.94 -8.32
N THR A 9 -22.22 17.82 -8.54
CA THR A 9 -23.11 17.23 -7.53
C THR A 9 -22.33 16.60 -6.36
N THR A 10 -21.17 16.00 -6.66
CA THR A 10 -20.28 15.40 -5.64
C THR A 10 -19.61 16.48 -4.78
N ASP A 11 -19.19 17.57 -5.40
CA ASP A 11 -18.54 18.70 -4.72
C ASP A 11 -19.49 19.40 -3.73
N ALA A 12 -20.72 19.71 -4.17
CA ALA A 12 -21.76 20.26 -3.29
C ALA A 12 -22.20 19.29 -2.17
N ALA A 13 -22.06 17.97 -2.37
CA ALA A 13 -22.27 16.99 -1.30
C ALA A 13 -21.11 16.96 -0.30
N ALA A 14 -19.88 17.14 -0.79
CA ALA A 14 -18.69 17.23 0.06
C ALA A 14 -18.75 18.46 0.97
N GLU A 15 -19.25 19.59 0.47
CA GLU A 15 -19.48 20.82 1.26
C GLU A 15 -20.52 20.63 2.37
N ARG A 16 -21.57 19.81 2.14
CA ARG A 16 -22.62 19.52 3.13
C ARG A 16 -22.17 18.61 4.25
N HIS A 17 -21.16 17.78 4.01
CA HIS A 17 -20.66 16.79 4.97
C HIS A 17 -19.15 16.92 5.20
N PRO A 18 -18.67 18.08 5.68
CA PRO A 18 -17.24 18.41 5.70
C PRO A 18 -16.42 17.43 6.55
N ALA A 19 -17.00 16.87 7.62
CA ALA A 19 -16.32 15.92 8.49
C ALA A 19 -16.14 14.54 7.82
N TRP A 20 -17.11 14.09 7.02
CA TRP A 20 -16.96 12.87 6.21
C TRP A 20 -16.01 13.09 5.04
N SER A 21 -16.09 14.25 4.39
CA SER A 21 -15.17 14.63 3.30
C SER A 21 -13.73 14.65 3.78
N ALA A 22 -13.44 15.31 4.90
CA ALA A 22 -12.11 15.34 5.49
C ALA A 22 -11.59 13.94 5.84
N ALA A 23 -12.45 13.07 6.38
CA ALA A 23 -12.09 11.69 6.67
C ALA A 23 -11.70 10.90 5.40
N LEU A 24 -12.42 11.10 4.30
CA LEU A 24 -12.13 10.48 3.00
C LEU A 24 -10.87 11.08 2.37
N ASP A 25 -10.65 12.39 2.48
CA ASP A 25 -9.43 13.06 1.99
C ASP A 25 -8.18 12.51 2.69
N ASP A 26 -8.24 12.31 4.00
CA ASP A 26 -7.13 11.76 4.77
C ASP A 26 -6.85 10.29 4.39
N LEU A 27 -7.89 9.50 4.12
CA LEU A 27 -7.75 8.13 3.60
C LEU A 27 -7.09 8.12 2.23
N GLU A 28 -7.56 8.95 1.30
CA GLU A 28 -7.04 9.06 -0.05
C GLU A 28 -5.56 9.46 -0.03
N ARG A 29 -5.19 10.45 0.79
CA ARG A 29 -3.79 10.87 0.96
C ARG A 29 -2.90 9.73 1.48
N GLY A 30 -3.42 8.92 2.40
CA GLY A 30 -2.70 7.74 2.91
C GLY A 30 -2.49 6.66 1.84
N ILE A 31 -3.48 6.46 0.96
CA ILE A 31 -3.38 5.53 -0.17
C ILE A 31 -2.38 6.03 -1.20
N ASP A 32 -2.45 7.31 -1.57
CA ASP A 32 -1.52 7.93 -2.53
C ASP A 32 -0.06 7.79 -2.08
N ASP A 33 0.18 7.96 -0.78
CA ASP A 33 1.51 7.77 -0.20
C ASP A 33 1.97 6.30 -0.30
N ALA A 34 1.10 5.35 0.07
CA ALA A 34 1.40 3.93 -0.04
C ALA A 34 1.65 3.49 -1.49
N GLU A 35 0.89 4.00 -2.46
CA GLU A 35 1.08 3.74 -3.88
C GLU A 35 2.43 4.29 -4.38
N ARG A 36 2.81 5.49 -3.92
CA ARG A 36 4.11 6.08 -4.23
C ARG A 36 5.26 5.25 -3.67
N THR A 37 5.19 4.83 -2.41
CA THR A 37 6.19 3.95 -1.80
C THR A 37 6.33 2.63 -2.57
N LEU A 38 5.21 2.01 -2.95
CA LEU A 38 5.23 0.77 -3.74
C LEU A 38 5.83 0.97 -5.14
N THR A 39 5.66 2.14 -5.74
CA THR A 39 6.17 2.45 -7.09
C THR A 39 7.65 2.83 -7.07
N SER A 40 8.09 3.60 -6.08
CA SER A 40 9.48 4.09 -6.02
C SER A 40 10.50 2.99 -5.68
N MET A 41 10.07 1.84 -5.13
CA MET A 41 10.95 0.73 -4.70
C MET A 41 12.10 1.16 -3.76
N GLU A 42 12.07 2.37 -3.21
CA GLU A 42 13.08 2.86 -2.28
C GLU A 42 12.82 2.29 -0.88
N PRO A 43 13.70 1.41 -0.36
CA PRO A 43 13.54 0.82 0.96
C PRO A 43 13.66 1.85 2.10
N GLU A 44 14.30 3.00 1.84
CA GLU A 44 14.50 4.09 2.81
C GLU A 44 13.24 4.94 3.00
N SER A 45 12.35 4.97 2.02
CA SER A 45 11.04 5.63 2.12
C SER A 45 10.06 4.68 2.80
N ALA A 46 10.29 4.42 4.09
CA ALA A 46 9.30 3.74 4.92
C ALA A 46 7.93 4.42 4.70
N PRO A 47 6.84 3.66 4.48
CA PRO A 47 5.53 4.25 4.26
C PRO A 47 5.27 5.25 5.38
N SER A 48 4.82 6.47 5.04
CA SER A 48 4.60 7.48 6.06
C SER A 48 3.70 6.88 7.13
N THR A 49 4.18 6.90 8.37
CA THR A 49 3.44 6.43 9.55
C THR A 49 2.03 7.05 9.68
N ALA A 50 1.68 8.06 8.87
CA ALA A 50 0.33 8.56 8.67
C ALA A 50 -0.68 7.46 8.27
N ALA A 51 -0.38 6.62 7.28
CA ALA A 51 -1.29 5.55 6.86
C ALA A 51 -1.48 4.49 7.98
N ALA A 52 -0.41 4.22 8.74
CA ALA A 52 -0.44 3.30 9.88
C ALA A 52 -1.18 3.85 11.11
N ARG A 53 -1.51 5.16 11.13
CA ARG A 53 -2.15 5.84 12.26
C ARG A 53 -3.60 6.27 11.98
N TRP A 54 -4.13 5.99 10.78
CA TRP A 54 -5.50 6.38 10.48
C TRP A 54 -6.46 5.68 11.45
N THR A 55 -7.18 6.49 12.20
CA THR A 55 -8.19 6.04 13.16
C THR A 55 -9.56 6.44 12.61
N PRO A 56 -10.52 5.51 12.51
CA PRO A 56 -11.85 5.83 12.05
C PRO A 56 -12.44 6.99 12.87
N PRO A 57 -12.88 8.08 12.22
CA PRO A 57 -13.47 9.20 12.94
C PRO A 57 -14.78 8.78 13.61
N THR A 58 -14.87 9.04 14.92
CA THR A 58 -16.03 8.69 15.74
C THR A 58 -17.10 9.77 15.67
N GLY A 59 -18.37 9.38 15.77
CA GLY A 59 -19.48 10.35 15.91
C GLY A 59 -19.89 11.04 14.61
N LEU A 60 -19.42 10.58 13.45
CA LEU A 60 -19.83 11.13 12.14
C LEU A 60 -21.24 10.71 11.70
N GLY A 61 -21.87 9.78 12.43
CA GLY A 61 -23.15 9.20 12.01
C GLY A 61 -23.02 8.28 10.79
N PRO A 62 -24.12 7.93 10.12
CA PRO A 62 -24.07 7.10 8.91
C PRO A 62 -23.39 7.85 7.75
N LEU A 63 -22.76 7.09 6.84
CA LEU A 63 -22.18 7.64 5.61
C LEU A 63 -23.29 8.20 4.71
N PRO A 64 -23.19 9.47 4.25
CA PRO A 64 -24.13 10.06 3.31
C PRO A 64 -24.15 9.31 1.98
N VAL A 65 -25.34 9.12 1.40
CA VAL A 65 -25.51 8.37 0.15
C VAL A 65 -24.73 9.00 -1.01
N GLU A 66 -24.60 10.33 -0.99
CA GLU A 66 -23.87 11.10 -2.00
C GLU A 66 -22.35 10.84 -1.94
N LEU A 67 -21.81 10.48 -0.77
CA LEU A 67 -20.39 10.12 -0.60
C LEU A 67 -20.13 8.61 -0.78
N SER A 68 -21.19 7.79 -0.91
CA SER A 68 -21.08 6.33 -1.03
C SER A 68 -20.21 5.89 -2.21
N THR A 69 -20.39 6.52 -3.37
CA THR A 69 -19.58 6.22 -4.56
C THR A 69 -18.10 6.51 -4.33
N ARG A 70 -17.80 7.65 -3.70
CA ARG A 70 -16.42 8.03 -3.37
C ARG A 70 -15.81 7.05 -2.37
N ALA A 71 -16.51 6.77 -1.27
CA ALA A 71 -16.06 5.81 -0.25
C ALA A 71 -15.81 4.41 -0.84
N SER A 72 -16.66 3.96 -1.76
CA SER A 72 -16.49 2.68 -2.45
C SER A 72 -15.23 2.66 -3.34
N SER A 73 -14.96 3.76 -4.05
CA SER A 73 -13.74 3.94 -4.84
C SER A 73 -12.49 3.90 -3.95
N VAL A 74 -12.51 4.63 -2.83
CA VAL A 74 -11.43 4.62 -1.83
C VAL A 74 -11.17 3.19 -1.32
N LEU A 75 -12.22 2.46 -0.95
CA LEU A 75 -12.09 1.08 -0.48
C LEU A 75 -11.47 0.15 -1.53
N ALA A 76 -11.90 0.26 -2.78
CA ALA A 76 -11.34 -0.55 -3.87
C ALA A 76 -9.84 -0.27 -4.07
N ARG A 77 -9.43 0.99 -3.98
CA ARG A 77 -8.01 1.37 -4.05
C ARG A 77 -7.21 0.81 -2.86
N GLN A 78 -7.75 0.90 -1.64
CA GLN A 78 -7.12 0.31 -0.45
C GLN A 78 -6.88 -1.18 -0.60
N GLN A 79 -7.88 -1.93 -1.09
CA GLN A 79 -7.76 -3.36 -1.34
C GLN A 79 -6.68 -3.66 -2.39
N ALA A 80 -6.65 -2.91 -3.50
CA ALA A 80 -5.63 -3.08 -4.52
C ALA A 80 -4.20 -2.84 -3.99
N VAL A 81 -4.01 -1.82 -3.14
CA VAL A 81 -2.73 -1.56 -2.48
C VAL A 81 -2.36 -2.69 -1.52
N ALA A 82 -3.30 -3.18 -0.72
CA ALA A 82 -3.06 -4.28 0.22
C ALA A 82 -2.64 -5.57 -0.50
N GLU A 83 -3.29 -5.91 -1.61
CA GLU A 83 -2.93 -7.08 -2.43
C GLU A 83 -1.53 -6.95 -3.05
N ARG A 84 -1.18 -5.77 -3.55
CA ARG A 84 0.16 -5.50 -4.10
C ARG A 84 1.24 -5.61 -3.02
N LEU A 85 0.97 -5.08 -1.82
CA LEU A 85 1.88 -5.19 -0.69
C LEU A 85 2.05 -6.64 -0.24
N HIS A 86 0.96 -7.41 -0.18
CA HIS A 86 1.03 -8.84 0.16
C HIS A 86 1.86 -9.62 -0.86
N THR A 87 1.66 -9.35 -2.15
CA THR A 87 2.43 -9.98 -3.24
C THR A 87 3.92 -9.65 -3.13
N ALA A 88 4.26 -8.37 -2.92
CA ALA A 88 5.65 -7.94 -2.74
C ALA A 88 6.30 -8.62 -1.53
N ARG A 89 5.59 -8.71 -0.39
CA ARG A 89 6.06 -9.41 0.81
C ARG A 89 6.36 -10.89 0.52
N SER A 90 5.45 -11.57 -0.16
CA SER A 90 5.61 -13.00 -0.51
C SER A 90 6.82 -13.23 -1.42
N ALA A 91 7.06 -12.34 -2.39
CA ALA A 91 8.24 -12.40 -3.25
C ALA A 91 9.56 -12.22 -2.47
N VAL A 92 9.61 -11.27 -1.54
CA VAL A 92 10.80 -11.06 -0.67
C VAL A 92 11.07 -12.29 0.18
N LEU A 93 10.03 -12.90 0.78
CA LEU A 93 10.20 -14.12 1.58
C LEU A 93 10.72 -15.29 0.73
N GLN A 94 10.23 -15.43 -0.50
CA GLN A 94 10.73 -16.44 -1.44
C GLN A 94 12.21 -16.21 -1.77
N HIS A 95 12.61 -14.96 -2.03
CA HIS A 95 14.00 -14.60 -2.31
C HIS A 95 14.92 -14.91 -1.12
N LEU A 96 14.51 -14.56 0.10
CA LEU A 96 15.25 -14.91 1.32
C LEU A 96 15.37 -16.42 1.52
N GLY A 97 14.33 -17.19 1.17
CA GLY A 97 14.37 -18.66 1.18
C GLY A 97 15.39 -19.22 0.18
N ALA A 98 15.44 -18.65 -1.03
CA ALA A 98 16.41 -19.03 -2.05
C ALA A 98 17.85 -18.73 -1.62
N VAL A 99 18.11 -17.52 -1.08
CA VAL A 99 19.44 -17.15 -0.54
C VAL A 99 19.87 -18.13 0.55
N ARG A 100 19.00 -18.44 1.52
CA ARG A 100 19.30 -19.42 2.58
C ARG A 100 19.60 -20.81 2.05
N THR A 101 18.93 -21.23 0.98
CA THR A 101 19.17 -22.53 0.35
C THR A 101 20.52 -22.56 -0.36
N VAL A 102 20.88 -21.48 -1.07
CA VAL A 102 22.20 -21.34 -1.71
C VAL A 102 23.31 -21.37 -0.66
N GLU A 103 23.21 -20.57 0.40
CA GLU A 103 24.18 -20.56 1.51
C GLU A 103 24.37 -21.96 2.11
N ARG A 104 23.29 -22.71 2.34
CA ARG A 104 23.36 -24.09 2.87
C ARG A 104 23.97 -25.07 1.87
N SER A 105 23.74 -24.90 0.57
CA SER A 105 24.39 -25.70 -0.48
C SER A 105 25.85 -25.30 -0.72
N HIS A 106 26.24 -24.11 -0.26
CA HIS A 106 27.60 -23.59 -0.32
C HIS A 106 28.45 -23.96 0.91
N GLU A 107 27.90 -24.72 1.86
CA GLU A 107 28.66 -25.39 2.93
C GLU A 107 29.72 -26.28 2.24
N PRO A 108 31.00 -25.89 2.26
CA PRO A 108 31.99 -26.49 1.41
C PRO A 108 32.29 -27.90 1.92
N ASP A 109 32.18 -28.89 1.04
CA ASP A 109 32.90 -30.15 1.20
C ASP A 109 34.39 -29.81 1.17
N ARG A 110 34.94 -29.61 2.38
CA ARG A 110 36.34 -29.50 2.79
C ARG A 110 37.32 -28.93 1.73
N PRO A 111 37.90 -27.73 1.92
CA PRO A 111 38.98 -27.27 1.04
C PRO A 111 40.17 -28.24 1.11
N VAL A 112 40.40 -28.96 0.02
CA VAL A 112 41.60 -29.78 -0.20
C VAL A 112 42.71 -28.83 -0.66
N TYR A 113 43.65 -28.54 0.23
CA TYR A 113 44.90 -27.92 -0.16
C TYR A 113 45.73 -28.95 -0.96
N LEU A 114 45.72 -28.81 -2.29
CA LEU A 114 46.71 -29.43 -3.15
C LEU A 114 48.03 -28.69 -2.90
N ASP A 115 48.85 -29.26 -2.04
CA ASP A 115 50.23 -28.80 -1.81
C ASP A 115 51.04 -29.15 -3.07
N ALA A 116 51.02 -28.24 -4.04
CA ALA A 116 51.89 -28.28 -5.20
C ALA A 116 53.21 -27.56 -4.85
N LEU A 117 53.98 -28.17 -3.97
CA LEU A 117 55.39 -27.88 -3.71
C LEU A 117 56.05 -29.27 -3.65
N GLY A 118 56.69 -29.75 -4.70
CA GLY A 118 57.94 -29.21 -5.26
C GLY A 118 59.06 -30.16 -4.85
#